data_AF-A0A8T6NXT6-F1
#
_entry.id   AF-A0A8T6NXT6-F1
#
_cell.length_a   1.000
_cell.length_b   1.000
_cell.length_c   1.000
_cell.angle_alpha   90.00
_cell.angle_beta   90.00
_cell.angle_gamma   90.00
#
_symmetry.space_group_name_H-M   'P 1'
#
loop_
_entity.id
_entity.type
_entity.pdbx_description
1 polymer ?
#
loop_
_entity_poly.entity_id
_entity_poly.type
_entity_poly.pdbx_seq_one_letter_code
_entity_poly.pdbx_strand_id
1 'polypeptide(L)'
;MRNALTVAWHEFTSNVSRPAFIIWTLLVPLVGLVALIIAGAAGGEAALGLLEDAFEGEEEAQVIGVVDPGGFATPNMPEFDSEFQLFESEDAARTAIME
;
A
#
# COMPACT_ATOMS: atom_id res chain seq x y z
N MET A 1 -46.03 -7.66 -1.38
CA MET A 1 -45.13 -8.08 -2.47
C MET A 1 -45.14 -7.12 -3.67
N ARG A 2 -46.29 -6.84 -4.30
CA ARG A 2 -46.37 -5.91 -5.47
C ARG A 2 -45.78 -4.52 -5.21
N ASN A 3 -46.09 -3.90 -4.07
CA ASN A 3 -45.62 -2.53 -3.77
C ASN A 3 -44.10 -2.45 -3.60
N ALA A 4 -43.48 -3.46 -2.97
CA ALA A 4 -42.02 -3.51 -2.81
C ALA A 4 -41.31 -3.64 -4.16
N LEU A 5 -41.85 -4.46 -5.06
CA LEU A 5 -41.32 -4.58 -6.42
C LEU A 5 -41.46 -3.28 -7.22
N THR A 6 -42.59 -2.58 -7.07
CA THR A 6 -42.81 -1.29 -7.74
C THR A 6 -41.83 -0.23 -7.25
N VAL A 7 -41.60 -0.15 -5.93
CA VAL A 7 -40.61 0.77 -5.36
C VAL A 7 -39.20 0.41 -5.82
N ALA A 8 -38.82 -0.87 -5.75
CA ALA A 8 -37.51 -1.33 -6.20
C ALA A 8 -37.28 -1.05 -7.70
N TRP A 9 -38.30 -1.25 -8.53
CA TRP A 9 -38.23 -0.93 -9.96
C TRP A 9 -38.04 0.56 -10.20
N HIS A 10 -38.82 1.40 -9.51
CA HIS A 10 -38.69 2.84 -9.59
C HIS A 10 -37.27 3.30 -9.22
N GLU A 11 -36.77 2.88 -8.05
CA GLU A 11 -35.42 3.19 -7.58
C GLU A 11 -34.32 2.70 -8.53
N PHE A 12 -34.47 1.49 -9.09
CA PHE A 12 -33.54 0.97 -10.07
C PHE A 12 -33.51 1.82 -11.34
N THR A 13 -34.68 2.13 -11.90
CA THR A 13 -34.77 2.96 -13.12
C THR A 13 -34.24 4.37 -12.89
N SER A 14 -34.56 5.00 -11.75
CA SER A 14 -34.07 6.35 -11.43
C SER A 14 -32.55 6.38 -11.23
N ASN A 15 -31.97 5.32 -10.67
CA ASN A 15 -30.52 5.25 -10.48
C ASN A 15 -29.79 4.96 -11.80
N VAL A 16 -30.25 3.99 -12.60
CA VAL A 16 -29.62 3.66 -13.89
C VAL A 16 -29.71 4.80 -14.90
N SER A 17 -30.77 5.62 -14.86
CA SER A 17 -30.86 6.81 -15.71
C SER A 17 -29.87 7.93 -15.32
N ARG A 18 -29.18 7.83 -14.18
CA ARG A 18 -28.16 8.81 -13.77
C ARG A 18 -26.79 8.34 -14.27
N PRO A 19 -26.14 9.08 -15.19
CA PRO A 19 -24.82 8.70 -15.70
C PRO A 19 -23.79 8.54 -14.58
N ALA A 20 -23.85 9.38 -13.54
CA ALA A 20 -22.97 9.30 -12.38
C ALA A 20 -23.08 7.95 -11.64
N PHE A 21 -24.29 7.38 -11.51
CA PHE A 21 -24.48 6.09 -10.87
C PHE A 21 -23.77 4.98 -11.65
N ILE A 22 -23.90 4.98 -12.98
CA ILE A 22 -23.20 4.02 -13.86
C ILE A 22 -21.68 4.19 -13.75
N ILE A 23 -21.20 5.43 -13.85
CA ILE A 23 -19.76 5.74 -13.78
C ILE A 23 -19.17 5.21 -12.47
N TRP A 24 -19.73 5.61 -11.32
CA TRP A 24 -19.20 5.18 -10.02
C TRP A 24 -19.32 3.68 -9.78
N THR A 25 -20.44 3.07 -10.20
CA THR A 25 -20.65 1.62 -10.05
C THR A 25 -19.67 0.82 -10.90
N LEU A 26 -19.33 1.30 -12.11
CA LEU A 26 -18.43 0.61 -13.02
C LEU A 26 -16.95 0.97 -12.83
N LEU A 27 -16.61 2.06 -12.13
CA LEU A 27 -15.24 2.52 -11.99
C LEU A 27 -14.35 1.48 -11.31
N VAL A 28 -14.79 0.94 -10.17
CA VAL A 28 -14.05 -0.07 -9.41
C VAL A 28 -13.82 -1.35 -10.22
N PRO A 29 -14.84 -2.02 -10.80
CA PRO A 29 -14.60 -3.21 -11.60
C PRO A 29 -13.81 -2.92 -12.88
N LEU A 30 -13.95 -1.73 -13.47
CA LEU A 30 -13.16 -1.34 -14.64
C LEU A 30 -11.67 -1.19 -14.31
N VAL A 31 -11.34 -0.56 -13.18
CA VAL A 31 -9.95 -0.46 -12.71
C VAL A 31 -9.36 -1.85 -12.46
N GLY A 32 -10.11 -2.74 -11.79
CA GLY A 32 -9.69 -4.12 -11.58
C GLY A 32 -9.47 -4.89 -12.89
N LEU A 33 -10.36 -4.70 -13.87
CA LEU A 33 -10.22 -5.31 -15.19
C LEU A 33 -8.97 -4.79 -15.93
N VAL A 34 -8.71 -3.48 -15.88
CA VAL A 34 -7.50 -2.89 -16.47
C VAL A 34 -6.24 -3.45 -15.82
N ALA A 35 -6.20 -3.52 -14.49
CA ALA A 35 -5.08 -4.11 -13.75
C ALA A 35 -4.84 -5.57 -14.17
N LEU A 36 -5.91 -6.37 -14.31
CA LEU A 36 -5.80 -7.76 -14.74
C LEU A 36 -5.26 -7.91 -16.17
N ILE A 37 -5.67 -7.01 -17.09
CA ILE A 37 -5.16 -6.98 -18.47
C ILE A 37 -3.67 -6.66 -18.48
N ILE A 38 -3.24 -5.64 -17.73
CA ILE A 38 -1.84 -5.25 -17.61
C ILE A 38 -1.02 -6.42 -17.04
N ALA A 39 -1.52 -7.05 -15.97
CA ALA A 39 -0.83 -8.16 -15.33
C ALA A 39 -0.69 -9.38 -16.24
N GLY A 40 -1.75 -9.72 -16.98
CA GLY A 40 -1.72 -10.80 -17.95
C GLY A 40 -0.78 -10.54 -19.12
N ALA A 41 -0.64 -9.28 -19.56
CA ALA A 41 0.24 -8.89 -20.66
C ALA A 41 1.73 -8.81 -20.26
N ALA A 42 2.03 -8.40 -19.02
CA ALA A 42 3.39 -8.24 -18.53
C ALA A 42 4.05 -9.55 -18.04
N GLY A 43 3.27 -10.61 -17.85
CA GLY A 43 3.71 -11.80 -17.12
C GLY A 43 3.57 -11.55 -15.61
N GLY A 44 2.85 -12.42 -14.91
CA GLY A 44 2.33 -12.14 -13.56
C GLY A 44 3.35 -11.62 -12.53
N GLU A 45 4.63 -11.99 -12.65
CA GLU A 45 5.71 -11.52 -11.77
C GLU A 45 6.06 -10.04 -12.00
N ALA A 46 6.10 -9.57 -13.25
CA ALA A 46 6.37 -8.15 -13.54
C ALA A 46 5.22 -7.25 -13.06
N ALA A 47 4.00 -7.78 -13.03
CA ALA A 47 2.83 -7.08 -12.53
C ALA A 47 2.85 -6.92 -11.00
N LEU A 48 3.39 -7.91 -10.28
CA LEU A 48 3.57 -7.83 -8.84
C LEU A 48 4.59 -6.75 -8.47
N GLY A 49 5.71 -6.67 -9.19
CA GLY A 49 6.70 -5.59 -8.98
C GLY A 49 6.14 -4.18 -9.21
N LEU A 50 5.22 -4.01 -10.17
CA LEU A 50 4.53 -2.73 -10.37
C LEU A 50 3.51 -2.39 -9.28
N LEU A 51 2.93 -3.40 -8.61
CA LEU A 51 2.09 -3.19 -7.43
C LEU A 51 2.95 -2.88 -6.21
N GLU A 52 4.08 -3.57 -6.03
CA GLU A 52 5.06 -3.28 -4.98
C GLU A 52 5.50 -1.82 -5.09
N ASP A 53 6.02 -1.37 -6.24
CA ASP A 53 6.39 0.04 -6.46
C ASP A 53 5.25 1.06 -6.24
N ALA A 54 3.99 0.66 -6.44
CA ALA A 54 2.83 1.55 -6.30
C ALA A 54 2.27 1.61 -4.87
N PHE A 55 2.61 0.62 -4.03
CA PHE A 55 2.09 0.47 -2.66
C PHE A 55 3.17 0.46 -1.58
N GLU A 56 4.43 0.21 -1.92
CA GLU A 56 5.58 0.77 -1.21
C GLU A 56 5.46 2.28 -1.40
N GLY A 57 4.98 2.96 -0.35
CA GLY A 57 5.18 4.40 -0.27
C GLY A 57 6.67 4.71 -0.40
N GLU A 58 7.01 5.98 -0.60
CA GLU A 58 8.37 6.46 -0.35
C GLU A 58 8.68 6.26 1.14
N GLU A 59 8.92 5.03 1.58
CA GLU A 59 9.73 4.76 2.75
C GLU A 59 11.13 5.21 2.33
N GLU A 60 11.40 6.51 2.49
CA GLU A 60 12.76 6.96 2.76
C GLU A 60 13.30 5.94 3.75
N ALA A 61 14.32 5.17 3.36
CA ALA A 61 14.91 4.13 4.18
C ALA A 61 15.41 4.80 5.48
N GLN A 62 14.53 4.89 6.47
CA GLN A 62 14.83 5.52 7.75
C GLN A 62 15.68 4.50 8.49
N VAL A 63 16.99 4.72 8.45
CA VAL A 63 17.95 3.95 9.24
C VAL A 63 17.46 3.95 10.70
N ILE A 64 17.13 2.76 11.21
CA ILE A 64 16.62 2.63 12.57
C ILE A 64 17.82 2.61 13.52
N GLY A 65 17.96 3.66 14.34
CA GLY A 65 18.99 3.73 15.37
C GLY A 65 18.66 2.85 16.57
N VAL A 66 19.58 1.95 16.93
CA VAL A 66 19.47 1.08 18.10
C VAL A 66 20.54 1.44 19.11
N VAL A 67 20.13 1.78 20.34
CA VAL A 67 21.06 2.15 21.41
C VAL A 67 21.39 0.91 22.25
N ASP A 68 22.64 0.44 22.16
CA ASP A 68 23.13 -0.75 22.89
C ASP A 68 24.34 -0.40 23.77
N PRO A 69 24.12 0.15 24.97
CA PRO A 69 25.20 0.51 25.89
C PRO A 69 25.87 -0.72 26.53
N GLY A 70 25.26 -1.90 26.41
CA GLY A 70 25.75 -3.15 27.01
C GLY A 70 26.53 -4.04 26.06
N GLY A 71 26.55 -3.73 24.75
CA GLY A 71 27.21 -4.52 23.73
C GLY A 71 26.54 -5.87 23.45
N PHE A 72 25.27 -6.05 23.82
CA PHE A 72 24.53 -7.30 23.62
C PHE A 72 24.15 -7.57 22.16
N ALA A 73 24.03 -6.50 21.38
CA ALA A 73 23.76 -6.52 19.96
C ALA A 73 25.04 -6.34 19.13
N THR A 74 26.22 -6.28 19.78
CA THR A 74 27.52 -6.19 19.09
C THR A 74 28.18 -7.58 18.98
N PRO A 75 28.61 -8.02 17.78
CA PRO A 75 28.44 -7.34 16.50
C PRO A 75 27.00 -7.46 16.00
N ASN A 76 26.57 -6.47 15.20
CA ASN A 76 25.28 -6.54 14.52
C ASN A 76 25.26 -7.79 13.63
N MET A 77 24.11 -8.45 13.51
CA MET A 77 24.02 -9.57 12.57
C MET A 77 24.11 -8.99 11.15
N PRO A 78 24.89 -9.59 10.22
CA PRO A 78 25.12 -9.02 8.89
C PRO A 78 23.84 -8.76 8.07
N GLU A 79 22.75 -9.49 8.39
CA GLU A 79 21.43 -9.32 7.80
C GLU A 79 20.71 -8.03 8.19
N PHE A 80 21.18 -7.34 9.24
CA PHE A 80 20.59 -6.10 9.77
C PHE A 80 21.46 -4.85 9.54
N ASP A 81 22.63 -4.98 8.90
CA ASP A 81 23.57 -3.87 8.69
C ASP A 81 23.01 -2.77 7.77
N SER A 82 22.09 -3.10 6.88
CA SER A 82 21.44 -2.15 5.97
C SER A 82 20.25 -1.40 6.58
N GLU A 83 19.69 -1.92 7.68
CA GLU A 83 18.44 -1.44 8.27
C GLU A 83 18.63 -0.80 9.66
N PHE A 84 19.63 -1.28 10.40
CA PHE A 84 19.87 -0.89 11.79
C PHE A 84 21.29 -0.37 11.99
N GLN A 85 21.40 0.80 12.62
CA GLN A 85 22.66 1.37 13.03
C GLN A 85 22.77 1.36 14.56
N LEU A 86 23.80 0.70 15.08
CA LEU A 86 24.05 0.63 16.52
C LEU A 86 24.75 1.89 17.03
N PHE A 87 24.27 2.41 18.15
CA PHE A 87 24.81 3.57 18.85
C PHE A 87 25.10 3.24 20.31
N GLU A 88 26.16 3.82 20.86
CA GLU A 88 26.54 3.64 22.26
C GLU A 88 25.67 4.47 23.23
N SER A 89 24.96 5.48 22.72
CA SER A 89 24.10 6.36 23.52
C SER A 89 22.95 6.94 22.70
N GLU A 90 21.89 7.35 23.40
CA GLU A 90 20.73 8.01 22.80
C GLU A 90 21.10 9.36 22.18
N ASP A 91 22.00 10.12 22.82
CA ASP A 91 22.48 11.39 22.27
C ASP A 91 23.20 11.19 20.94
N ALA A 92 24.06 10.18 20.84
CA ALA A 92 24.76 9.85 19.59
C ALA A 92 23.79 9.43 18.47
N ALA A 93 22.76 8.63 18.81
CA ALA A 93 21.73 8.23 17.86
C ALA A 93 20.91 9.42 17.37
N ARG A 94 20.50 10.32 18.26
CA ARG A 94 19.70 11.50 17.93
C ARG A 94 20.46 12.47 17.03
N THR A 95 21.74 12.72 17.30
CA THR A 95 22.57 13.59 16.43
C THR A 95 22.77 12.98 15.05
N ALA A 96 22.94 11.66 14.95
CA ALA A 96 23.22 11.00 13.68
C ALA A 96 22.00 10.81 12.77
N ILE A 97 20.79 10.69 13.33
CA ILE A 97 19.56 10.36 12.57
C ILE A 97 18.68 11.60 12.33
N MET A 98 18.74 12.62 13.19
CA MET A 98 17.85 13.79 13.11
C MET A 98 18.48 15.04 12.46
N GLU A 99 19.70 14.95 11.91
CA GLU A 99 20.28 15.94 10.99
C GLU A 99 19.90 15.63 9.54
#